data_AF-A0A2E4JVW1-F1
#
_entry.id   AF-A0A2E4JVW1-F1
#
_cell.length_a   1.000
_cell.length_b   1.000
_cell.length_c   1.000
_cell.angle_alpha   90.00
_cell.angle_beta   90.00
_cell.angle_gamma   90.00
#
_symmetry.space_group_name_H-M   'P 1'
#
loop_
_entity.id
_entity.type
_entity.pdbx_description
1 polymer ?
#
loop_
_entity_poly.entity_id
_entity_poly.type
_entity_poly.pdbx_seq_one_letter_code
_entity_poly.pdbx_strand_id
1 'polypeptide(L)'
;MKTRASKISSDSIQVLGAGAIGRNTIHYDAILDFRQNNVGPEWFGGILSSKLGFSGEISGFRPDGTTEVWLNESRNRVNNWIQTTTWFGEDPRNALLEDIEKGISKAKSKVDTIIQPSDSR
;
A
#
# COMPACT_ATOMS: atom_id res chain seq x y z
N MET A 1 2.59 22.09 -20.74
CA MET A 1 1.45 21.82 -19.82
C MET A 1 1.54 20.36 -19.38
N LYS A 2 1.33 20.04 -18.10
CA LYS A 2 1.32 18.65 -17.60
C LYS A 2 -0.08 18.04 -17.72
N THR A 3 -0.17 16.73 -17.93
CA THR A 3 -1.43 15.99 -17.92
C THR A 3 -2.08 16.07 -16.54
N ARG A 4 -3.37 16.41 -16.48
CA ARG A 4 -4.14 16.52 -15.23
C ARG A 4 -5.55 15.97 -15.38
N ALA A 5 -6.08 15.38 -14.32
CA ALA A 5 -7.52 15.13 -14.20
C ALA A 5 -8.23 16.46 -13.93
N SER A 6 -9.28 16.74 -14.69
CA SER A 6 -10.04 17.99 -14.62
C SER A 6 -11.43 17.81 -14.02
N LYS A 7 -12.03 16.64 -14.23
CA LYS A 7 -13.31 16.25 -13.65
C LYS A 7 -13.30 14.74 -13.40
N ILE A 8 -13.82 14.33 -12.26
CA ILE A 8 -14.00 12.93 -11.87
C ILE A 8 -15.50 12.75 -11.61
N SER A 9 -16.15 11.77 -12.24
CA SER A 9 -17.56 11.40 -12.00
C SER A 9 -17.63 10.02 -11.34
N SER A 10 -18.79 9.36 -11.36
CA SER A 10 -18.93 7.99 -10.87
C SER A 10 -18.47 6.92 -11.87
N ASP A 11 -18.30 7.30 -13.15
CA ASP A 11 -18.12 6.41 -14.30
C ASP A 11 -17.04 6.90 -15.29
N SER A 12 -16.47 8.09 -15.07
CA SER A 12 -15.49 8.67 -15.99
C SER A 12 -14.52 9.68 -15.37
N ILE A 13 -13.33 9.78 -15.96
CA ILE A 13 -12.33 10.82 -15.65
C ILE A 13 -12.04 11.62 -16.92
N GLN A 14 -12.17 12.95 -16.85
CA GLN A 14 -11.71 13.84 -17.91
C GLN A 14 -10.26 14.23 -17.69
N VAL A 15 -9.41 13.89 -18.66
CA VAL A 15 -7.98 14.15 -18.65
C VAL A 15 -7.65 15.27 -19.64
N LEU A 16 -6.90 16.26 -19.18
CA LEU A 16 -6.39 17.37 -19.99
C LEU A 16 -4.87 17.29 -20.09
N GLY A 17 -4.31 17.32 -21.29
CA GLY A 17 -2.86 17.25 -21.55
C GLY A 17 -2.38 18.30 -22.54
N ALA A 18 -1.06 18.41 -22.72
CA ALA A 18 -0.48 19.14 -23.84
C ALA A 18 -0.34 18.21 -25.05
N GLY A 19 -1.06 18.50 -26.14
CA GLY A 19 -1.01 17.77 -27.39
C GLY A 19 -2.24 18.04 -28.27
N ALA A 20 -2.22 17.60 -29.53
CA ALA A 20 -3.35 17.76 -30.45
C ALA A 20 -4.64 17.09 -29.93
N ILE A 21 -4.50 16.02 -29.16
CA ILE A 21 -5.58 15.38 -28.39
C ILE A 21 -5.44 15.84 -26.93
N GLY A 22 -5.64 17.13 -26.72
CA GLY A 22 -5.45 17.79 -25.42
C GLY A 22 -6.54 17.47 -24.38
N ARG A 23 -7.59 16.73 -24.79
CA ARG A 23 -8.72 16.35 -23.94
C ARG A 23 -9.17 14.94 -24.28
N ASN A 24 -9.27 14.09 -23.27
CA ASN A 24 -9.83 12.74 -23.42
C ASN A 24 -10.66 12.35 -22.18
N THR A 25 -11.53 11.36 -22.34
CA THR A 25 -12.36 10.79 -21.27
C THR A 25 -12.01 9.32 -21.11
N ILE A 26 -11.70 8.91 -19.87
CA ILE A 26 -11.49 7.51 -19.50
C ILE A 26 -12.75 7.04 -18.80
N HIS A 27 -13.42 6.02 -19.34
CA HIS A 27 -14.58 5.37 -18.71
C HIS A 27 -14.13 4.21 -17.83
N TYR A 28 -14.85 3.97 -16.73
CA TYR A 28 -14.61 2.86 -15.81
C TYR A 28 -15.90 2.40 -15.16
N ASP A 29 -15.94 1.12 -14.78
CA ASP A 29 -17.08 0.52 -14.08
C ASP A 29 -16.95 0.61 -12.56
N ALA A 30 -15.71 0.57 -12.04
CA ALA A 30 -15.43 0.66 -10.61
C ALA A 30 -14.07 1.31 -10.33
N ILE A 31 -14.01 2.15 -9.29
CA ILE A 31 -12.75 2.64 -8.70
C ILE A 31 -12.50 1.82 -7.43
N LEU A 32 -11.35 1.14 -7.41
CA LEU A 32 -10.84 0.54 -6.18
C LEU A 32 -9.94 1.56 -5.49
N ASP A 33 -10.51 2.27 -4.52
CA ASP A 33 -9.75 3.19 -3.69
C ASP A 33 -9.18 2.46 -2.48
N PHE A 34 -7.91 2.09 -2.57
CA PHE A 34 -7.18 1.43 -1.48
C PHE A 34 -6.49 2.44 -0.54
N ARG A 35 -6.74 3.74 -0.71
CA ARG A 35 -6.33 4.76 0.27
C ARG A 35 -7.21 4.58 1.49
N GLN A 36 -6.86 3.61 2.33
CA GLN A 36 -7.45 3.52 3.67
C GLN A 36 -7.07 4.79 4.43
N ASN A 37 -7.94 5.25 5.33
CA ASN A 37 -7.45 6.04 6.46
C ASN A 37 -6.30 5.23 7.07
N ASN A 38 -5.17 5.84 7.40
CA ASN A 38 -4.06 5.11 8.03
C ASN A 38 -4.59 4.48 9.33
N VAL A 39 -4.98 3.20 9.29
CA VAL A 39 -5.52 2.47 10.43
C VAL A 39 -4.40 1.59 10.97
N GLY A 40 -4.05 1.82 12.23
CA GLY A 40 -3.00 1.07 12.93
C GLY A 40 -1.81 1.95 13.31
N PRO A 41 -0.83 1.36 14.01
CA PRO A 41 0.36 2.07 14.44
C PRO A 41 1.19 2.58 13.24
N GLU A 42 1.83 3.74 13.45
CA GLU A 42 2.81 4.27 12.49
C GLU A 42 4.18 3.68 12.80
N TRP A 43 4.77 3.05 11.80
CA TRP A 43 6.11 2.51 11.84
C TRP A 43 7.01 3.36 10.96
N PHE A 44 8.11 3.80 11.55
CA PHE A 44 9.17 4.46 10.80
C PHE A 44 10.22 3.45 10.41
N GLY A 45 10.49 3.32 9.12
CA GLY A 45 11.46 2.38 8.60
C GLY A 45 12.48 3.02 7.68
N GLY A 46 13.51 2.25 7.37
CA GLY A 46 14.50 2.67 6.40
C GLY A 46 15.63 1.68 6.22
N ILE A 47 16.54 2.05 5.33
CA ILE A 47 17.70 1.25 4.93
C ILE A 47 18.97 1.94 5.43
N LEU A 48 19.86 1.14 6.00
CA LEU A 48 21.16 1.56 6.53
C LEU A 48 22.28 0.71 5.94
N SER A 49 23.46 1.28 5.81
CA SER A 49 24.67 0.54 5.41
C SER A 49 25.23 -0.35 6.53
N SER A 50 24.76 -0.16 7.76
CA SER A 50 25.25 -0.86 8.95
C SER A 50 24.09 -1.31 9.83
N LYS A 51 24.33 -2.36 10.62
CA LYS A 51 23.36 -2.83 11.60
C LYS A 51 23.13 -1.76 12.67
N LEU A 52 21.88 -1.63 13.08
CA LEU A 52 21.47 -0.84 14.22
C LEU A 52 21.49 -1.73 15.48
N GLY A 53 21.59 -1.13 16.67
CA GLY A 53 21.81 -1.85 17.92
C GLY A 53 20.78 -1.50 19.00
N PHE A 54 19.62 -0.97 18.61
CA PHE A 54 18.62 -0.54 19.58
C PHE A 54 17.78 -1.72 20.07
N SER A 55 17.42 -1.69 21.35
CA SER A 55 16.45 -2.62 21.91
C SER A 55 15.06 -2.34 21.32
N GLY A 56 14.41 -3.35 20.74
CA GLY A 56 13.04 -3.25 20.24
C GLY A 56 12.90 -2.86 18.76
N GLU A 57 14.01 -2.75 18.03
CA GLU A 57 13.97 -2.60 16.57
C GLU A 57 13.60 -3.93 15.88
N ILE A 58 12.87 -3.83 14.78
CA ILE A 58 12.70 -4.93 13.84
C ILE A 58 13.74 -4.71 12.74
N SER A 59 14.66 -5.65 12.53
CA SER A 59 15.69 -5.51 11.50
C SER A 59 15.92 -6.79 10.70
N GLY A 60 16.35 -6.59 9.45
CA GLY A 60 16.64 -7.66 8.50
C GLY A 60 17.83 -7.32 7.62
N PHE A 61 18.67 -8.31 7.33
CA PHE A 61 19.80 -8.15 6.43
C PHE A 61 19.38 -8.39 4.98
N ARG A 62 19.71 -7.46 4.11
CA ARG A 62 19.45 -7.56 2.68
C ARG A 62 20.64 -8.19 1.97
N PRO A 63 20.43 -8.94 0.87
CA PRO A 63 21.51 -9.56 0.10
C PRO A 63 22.54 -8.56 -0.47
N ASP A 64 22.16 -7.29 -0.60
CA ASP A 64 23.01 -6.19 -1.06
C ASP A 64 23.96 -5.64 0.02
N GLY A 65 23.97 -6.24 1.22
CA GLY A 65 24.82 -5.82 2.33
C GLY A 65 24.21 -4.74 3.21
N THR A 66 23.03 -4.21 2.87
CA THR A 66 22.33 -3.21 3.67
C THR A 66 21.44 -3.87 4.73
N THR A 67 21.05 -3.09 5.73
CA THR A 67 20.12 -3.51 6.78
C THR A 67 18.85 -2.69 6.67
N GLU A 68 17.71 -3.38 6.59
CA GLU A 68 16.39 -2.77 6.75
C GLU A 68 16.03 -2.74 8.22
N VAL A 69 15.49 -1.61 8.69
CA VAL A 69 15.09 -1.41 10.09
C VAL A 69 13.72 -0.76 10.14
N TRP A 70 12.90 -1.19 11.10
CA TRP A 70 11.60 -0.65 11.44
C TRP A 70 11.50 -0.35 12.93
N LEU A 71 10.96 0.83 13.26
CA LEU A 71 10.84 1.39 14.60
C LEU A 71 9.39 1.84 14.83
N ASN A 72 8.80 1.47 15.96
CA ASN A 72 7.50 1.95 16.41
C ASN A 72 7.60 3.30 17.17
N GLU A 73 8.69 4.04 16.95
CA GLU A 73 8.99 5.31 17.63
C GLU A 73 9.64 6.31 16.67
N SER A 74 9.66 7.59 17.06
CA SER A 74 9.98 8.71 16.17
C SER A 74 11.32 8.59 15.43
N ARG A 75 11.31 9.08 14.17
CA ARG A 75 12.43 9.21 13.21
C ARG A 75 13.77 9.70 13.76
N ASN A 76 13.77 10.39 14.91
CA ASN A 76 14.92 11.11 15.45
C ASN A 76 16.05 10.23 16.04
N ARG A 77 15.92 8.90 16.03
CA ARG A 77 16.94 8.00 16.60
C ARG A 77 18.07 7.64 15.65
N VAL A 78 17.95 7.96 14.36
CA VAL A 78 18.90 7.53 13.32
C VAL A 78 19.13 8.64 12.29
N ASN A 79 20.37 9.05 12.10
CA ASN A 79 20.76 10.19 11.25
C ASN A 79 21.34 9.81 9.88
N ASN A 80 21.52 8.52 9.60
CA ASN A 80 22.28 8.01 8.44
C ASN A 80 21.46 7.08 7.51
N TRP A 81 20.18 7.38 7.33
CA TRP A 81 19.33 6.65 6.40
C TRP A 81 19.79 6.80 4.96
N ILE A 82 19.97 5.67 4.26
CA ILE A 82 20.13 5.63 2.81
C ILE A 82 18.78 5.94 2.16
N GLN A 83 17.72 5.36 2.72
CA GLN A 83 16.34 5.55 2.29
C GLN A 83 15.43 5.42 3.51
N THR A 84 14.35 6.20 3.52
CA THR A 84 13.32 6.16 4.56
C THR A 84 12.00 5.69 3.99
N THR A 85 11.20 5.04 4.82
CA THR A 85 9.84 4.63 4.50
C THR A 85 8.95 4.79 5.74
N THR A 86 7.66 4.89 5.52
CA THR A 86 6.66 4.91 6.59
C THR A 86 5.64 3.84 6.28
N TRP A 87 5.31 3.05 7.29
CA TRP A 87 4.29 2.02 7.22
C TRP A 87 3.19 2.33 8.23
N PHE A 88 1.94 2.19 7.81
CA PHE A 88 0.78 2.33 8.68
C PHE A 88 0.05 0.99 8.72
N GLY A 89 0.06 0.35 9.88
CA GLY A 89 -0.51 -0.98 10.04
C GLY A 89 0.12 -1.74 11.20
N GLU A 90 -0.27 -3.00 11.33
CA GLU A 90 0.27 -3.91 12.35
C GLU A 90 1.76 -4.21 12.12
N ASP A 91 2.31 -5.11 12.94
CA ASP A 91 3.73 -5.48 12.94
C ASP A 91 4.28 -5.74 11.52
N PRO A 92 5.29 -4.97 11.06
CA PRO A 92 5.80 -5.08 9.70
C PRO A 92 6.43 -6.45 9.39
N ARG A 93 6.77 -7.26 10.40
CA ARG A 93 7.22 -8.66 10.20
C ARG A 93 6.14 -9.55 9.61
N ASN A 94 4.89 -9.26 9.93
CA ASN A 94 3.74 -10.10 9.59
C ASN A 94 2.86 -9.47 8.50
N ALA A 95 3.06 -8.20 8.16
CA ALA A 95 2.24 -7.44 7.22
C ALA A 95 1.94 -8.21 5.92
N LEU A 96 2.97 -8.79 5.29
CA LEU A 96 2.78 -9.54 4.05
C LEU A 96 1.93 -10.81 4.25
N LEU A 97 2.18 -11.56 5.33
CA LEU A 97 1.42 -12.77 5.64
C LEU A 97 -0.05 -12.43 5.91
N GLU A 98 -0.29 -11.37 6.68
CA GLU A 98 -1.65 -10.89 6.95
C GLU A 98 -2.39 -10.47 5.68
N ASP A 99 -1.71 -9.78 4.76
CA ASP A 99 -2.31 -9.34 3.50
C ASP A 99 -2.65 -10.53 2.60
N ILE A 100 -1.79 -11.57 2.57
CA ILE A 100 -2.06 -12.83 1.87
C ILE A 100 -3.31 -13.50 2.45
N GLU A 101 -3.37 -13.67 3.77
CA GLU A 101 -4.52 -14.31 4.44
C GLU A 101 -5.81 -13.50 4.23
N LYS A 102 -5.77 -12.18 4.39
CA LYS A 102 -6.91 -11.28 4.09
C LYS A 102 -7.35 -11.43 2.63
N GLY A 103 -6.42 -11.56 1.69
CA GLY A 103 -6.69 -11.81 0.28
C GLY A 103 -7.41 -13.14 0.05
N ILE A 104 -6.90 -14.23 0.64
CA ILE A 104 -7.51 -15.57 0.57
C ILE A 104 -8.93 -15.55 1.16
N SER A 105 -9.12 -14.99 2.35
CA SER A 105 -10.43 -14.92 3.00
C SER A 105 -11.45 -14.14 2.16
N LYS A 106 -11.07 -12.98 1.61
CA LYS A 106 -11.94 -12.17 0.73
C LYS A 106 -12.29 -12.89 -0.58
N ALA A 107 -11.36 -13.66 -1.13
CA ALA A 107 -11.62 -14.45 -2.33
C ALA A 107 -12.65 -15.55 -2.04
N LYS A 108 -12.46 -16.32 -0.95
CA LYS A 108 -13.40 -17.37 -0.53
C LYS A 108 -14.81 -16.83 -0.29
N SER A 109 -14.94 -15.73 0.45
CA SER A 109 -16.27 -15.14 0.72
C SER A 109 -17.02 -14.70 -0.54
N LYS A 110 -16.30 -14.23 -1.57
CA LYS A 110 -16.91 -13.88 -2.86
C LYS A 110 -17.34 -15.11 -3.65
N VAL A 111 -16.56 -16.18 -3.65
CA VAL A 111 -16.90 -17.45 -4.31
C VAL A 111 -18.15 -18.07 -3.66
N ASP A 112 -18.23 -18.08 -2.33
CA ASP A 112 -19.38 -18.61 -1.58
C ASP A 112 -20.67 -17.79 -1.82
N THR A 113 -20.56 -16.50 -2.15
CA THR A 113 -21.72 -15.67 -2.51
C THR A 113 -22.24 -15.98 -3.92
N ILE A 114 -21.39 -16.47 -4.83
CA ILE A 114 -21.76 -16.83 -6.20
C ILE A 114 -22.45 -18.21 -6.23
N ILE A 115 -22.07 -19.12 -5.33
CA ILE A 115 -22.70 -20.43 -5.17
C ILE A 115 -23.84 -20.31 -4.14
N GLN A 116 -24.93 -19.65 -4.52
CA GLN A 116 -26.21 -19.84 -3.83
C GLN A 116 -26.85 -21.13 -4.38
N PRO A 117 -27.35 -22.07 -3.56
CA PRO A 117 -28.15 -23.17 -4.08
C PRO A 117 -29.37 -22.57 -4.78
N SER A 118 -29.61 -22.96 -6.02
CA SER A 118 -30.87 -22.70 -6.69
C SER A 118 -31.98 -23.30 -5.82
N ASP A 119 -32.83 -22.46 -5.24
CA ASP A 119 -34.02 -22.91 -4.53
C ASP A 119 -34.78 -23.90 -5.40
N SER A 120 -34.75 -25.17 -4.99
CA SER A 120 -35.51 -26.25 -5.58
C SER A 120 -37.00 -25.98 -5.32
N ARG A 121 -37.70 -25.45 -6.31
CA ARG A 121 -39.16 -25.50 -6.39
C ARG A 121 -39.62 -26.81 -7.02
#